data_AF-A0A2V9PB29-F1
#
_entry.id   AF-A0A2V9PB29-F1
#
_cell.length_a   1.000
_cell.length_b   1.000
_cell.length_c   1.000
_cell.angle_alpha   90.00
_cell.angle_beta   90.00
_cell.angle_gamma   90.00
#
_symmetry.space_group_name_H-M   'P 1'
#
loop_
_entity.id
_entity.type
_entity.pdbx_description
1 polymer ?
#
loop_
_entity_poly.entity_id
_entity_poly.type
_entity_poly.pdbx_seq_one_letter_code
_entity_poly.pdbx_strand_id
1 'polypeptide(L)'
;VFSSGFLSPEAIASTVKVLRRFHRAAQRAGADTVRVVATSALRDARNSRAFLEWVRSATGWRVEIISGLEEARLIHLGLTSTLRVNSSSVLMIDLGGGSCELTVSHKGHIRETVSLPLGAVRLTNDFLHHDPPRKAEFRQLTSLIRREIGRIAQRITKARPGIVIATSGTAEALSVAAHSLYRTKSQRANTVSRLQMRRIAKMLPRLSLEQRRKVPGIGVRRAEIVIAGVAVYAELIERFKLGGFRFSPLGLRDGLLAQMAADYDHATRSGRQIQSERRDSILAAVEHYRVDLDHATRLRDSVTKLFADLRSIHRLPQEYKEWITAAAMLCEVGDYVNRTGRHRHTYYIISHSEILGYTPQQRKLIAAIARYLGKSRPSIEDAAIKTLSPSDQKHIAKASLLLRLAWALNLGRSGALKTVRVRIRDSAVQLALLPKHPMSVDLELWAVE
;
A
#
# COMPACT_ATOMS: atom_id res chain seq x y z
N VAL A 1 -23.14 6.63 0.04
CA VAL A 1 -21.75 7.12 0.22
C VAL A 1 -21.24 7.93 -0.96
N PHE A 2 -21.24 7.43 -2.20
CA PHE A 2 -20.63 8.18 -3.30
C PHE A 2 -21.40 9.44 -3.71
N SER A 3 -22.74 9.42 -3.60
CA SER A 3 -23.58 10.62 -3.78
C SER A 3 -23.72 11.46 -2.51
N SER A 4 -23.98 10.83 -1.37
CA SER A 4 -24.33 11.52 -0.11
C SER A 4 -23.17 11.82 0.83
N GLY A 5 -22.00 11.18 0.66
CA GLY A 5 -20.89 11.22 1.63
C GLY A 5 -21.09 10.39 2.91
N PHE A 6 -22.25 9.74 3.07
CA PHE A 6 -22.59 8.95 4.25
C PHE A 6 -22.95 7.50 3.89
N LEU A 7 -22.66 6.58 4.81
CA LEU A 7 -23.23 5.23 4.81
C LEU A 7 -24.65 5.30 5.38
N SER A 8 -25.62 4.68 4.70
CA SER A 8 -27.00 4.64 5.20
C SER A 8 -27.12 3.67 6.40
N PRO A 9 -28.05 3.92 7.34
CA PRO A 9 -28.27 3.03 8.47
C PRO A 9 -28.53 1.57 8.05
N GLU A 10 -29.28 1.36 6.97
CA GLU A 10 -29.64 0.04 6.44
C GLU A 10 -28.41 -0.68 5.87
N ALA A 11 -27.56 0.05 5.13
CA ALA A 11 -26.31 -0.48 4.60
C ALA A 11 -25.38 -0.90 5.74
N ILE A 12 -25.24 -0.07 6.77
CA ILE A 12 -24.44 -0.39 7.94
C ILE A 12 -24.98 -1.64 8.64
N ALA A 13 -26.27 -1.68 8.96
CA ALA A 13 -26.90 -2.81 9.65
C ALA A 13 -26.75 -4.12 8.86
N SER A 14 -26.95 -4.07 7.54
CA SER A 14 -26.77 -5.21 6.64
C SER A 14 -25.32 -5.70 6.63
N THR A 15 -24.34 -4.79 6.51
CA THR A 15 -22.92 -5.16 6.54
C THR A 15 -22.51 -5.75 7.88
N VAL A 16 -22.93 -5.16 9.02
CA VAL A 16 -22.65 -5.70 10.36
C VAL A 16 -23.26 -7.10 10.52
N LYS A 17 -24.48 -7.33 10.02
CA LYS A 17 -25.11 -8.66 10.02
C LYS A 17 -24.28 -9.69 9.26
N VAL A 18 -23.71 -9.33 8.10
CA VAL A 18 -22.82 -10.21 7.33
C VAL A 18 -21.50 -10.45 8.09
N LEU A 19 -20.90 -9.41 8.66
CA LEU A 19 -19.64 -9.52 9.42
C LEU A 19 -19.79 -10.41 10.66
N ARG A 20 -20.93 -10.38 11.36
CA ARG A 20 -21.22 -11.33 12.45
C ARG A 20 -21.23 -12.78 11.96
N ARG A 21 -21.72 -13.05 10.74
CA ARG A 21 -21.67 -14.40 10.15
C ARG A 21 -20.24 -14.80 9.82
N PHE A 22 -19.44 -13.89 9.27
CA PHE A 22 -18.02 -14.15 9.01
C PHE A 22 -17.24 -14.38 10.31
N HIS A 23 -17.55 -13.65 11.37
CA HIS A 23 -16.94 -13.85 12.68
C HIS A 23 -17.18 -15.26 13.22
N ARG A 24 -18.43 -15.73 13.17
CA ARG A 24 -18.76 -17.11 13.54
C ARG A 24 -18.05 -18.14 12.65
N ALA A 25 -17.93 -17.87 11.35
CA ALA A 25 -17.23 -18.76 10.43
C ALA A 25 -15.73 -18.83 10.75
N ALA A 26 -15.08 -17.70 11.04
CA ALA A 26 -13.67 -17.64 11.43
C ALA A 26 -13.41 -18.37 12.76
N GLN A 27 -14.31 -18.20 13.74
CA GLN A 27 -14.23 -18.93 15.02
C GLN A 27 -14.35 -20.45 14.82
N ARG A 28 -15.31 -20.92 14.01
CA ARG A 28 -15.46 -22.35 13.69
C ARG A 28 -14.26 -22.92 12.94
N ALA A 29 -13.61 -22.10 12.11
CA ALA A 29 -12.40 -22.50 11.42
C ALA A 29 -11.16 -22.53 12.33
N GLY A 30 -11.27 -22.11 13.60
CA GLY A 30 -10.14 -22.03 14.52
C GLY A 30 -9.10 -21.00 14.10
N ALA A 31 -9.51 -19.93 13.42
CA ALA A 31 -8.56 -18.94 12.92
C ALA A 31 -7.95 -18.11 14.07
N ASP A 32 -6.65 -18.27 14.32
CA ASP A 32 -5.92 -17.52 15.35
C ASP A 32 -5.82 -16.03 15.03
N THR A 33 -5.70 -15.69 13.74
CA THR A 33 -5.50 -14.32 13.27
C THR A 33 -6.50 -13.97 12.18
N VAL A 34 -7.19 -12.85 12.35
CA VAL A 34 -8.10 -12.28 11.34
C VAL A 34 -7.68 -10.84 11.05
N ARG A 35 -7.44 -10.53 9.77
CA ARG A 35 -7.29 -9.15 9.30
C ARG A 35 -8.54 -8.72 8.54
N VAL A 36 -9.04 -7.53 8.88
CA VAL A 36 -10.20 -6.92 8.22
C VAL A 36 -9.79 -5.56 7.68
N VAL A 37 -9.92 -5.38 6.37
CA VAL A 37 -9.64 -4.10 5.72
C VAL A 37 -10.90 -3.54 5.06
N ALA A 38 -10.92 -2.22 4.88
CA ALA A 38 -11.94 -1.53 4.14
C ALA A 38 -11.33 -0.51 3.16
N THR A 39 -12.00 -0.33 2.03
CA THR A 39 -11.46 0.40 0.88
C THR A 39 -12.31 1.62 0.54
N SER A 40 -12.46 1.97 -0.74
CA SER A 40 -13.00 3.25 -1.21
C SER A 40 -14.29 3.71 -0.52
N ALA A 41 -15.25 2.81 -0.28
CA ALA A 41 -16.51 3.22 0.34
C ALA A 41 -16.33 3.75 1.78
N LEU A 42 -15.46 3.13 2.59
CA LEU A 42 -15.19 3.64 3.94
C LEU A 42 -14.16 4.77 3.96
N ARG A 43 -13.24 4.82 2.99
CA ARG A 43 -12.34 5.98 2.80
C ARG A 43 -13.13 7.27 2.63
N ASP A 44 -14.21 7.22 1.85
CA ASP A 44 -15.01 8.40 1.48
C ASP A 44 -16.12 8.72 2.49
N ALA A 45 -16.50 7.77 3.34
CA ALA A 45 -17.61 7.95 4.28
C ALA A 45 -17.21 8.87 5.44
N ARG A 46 -17.93 9.99 5.61
CA ARG A 46 -17.76 10.91 6.76
C ARG A 46 -18.09 10.25 8.10
N ASN A 47 -19.02 9.30 8.10
CA ASN A 47 -19.41 8.51 9.27
C ASN A 47 -18.70 7.15 9.36
N SER A 48 -17.55 6.97 8.68
CA SER A 48 -16.78 5.72 8.73
C SER A 48 -16.40 5.33 10.15
N ARG A 49 -15.99 6.28 11.00
CA ARG A 49 -15.60 6.01 12.40
C ARG A 49 -16.71 5.31 13.19
N ALA A 50 -17.96 5.78 13.07
CA ALA A 50 -19.11 5.15 13.73
C ALA A 50 -19.31 3.70 13.25
N PHE A 51 -19.15 3.46 11.94
CA PHE A 51 -19.17 2.11 11.39
C PHE A 51 -18.06 1.22 11.98
N LEU A 52 -16.82 1.71 12.08
CA LEU A 52 -15.70 0.95 12.65
C LEU A 52 -15.96 0.58 14.12
N GLU A 53 -16.51 1.50 14.92
CA GLU A 53 -16.86 1.27 16.32
C GLU A 53 -17.97 0.22 16.47
N TRP A 54 -18.99 0.26 15.61
CA TRP A 54 -20.04 -0.77 15.59
C TRP A 54 -19.51 -2.15 15.17
N VAL A 55 -18.64 -2.23 14.18
CA VAL A 55 -18.01 -3.52 13.81
C VAL A 55 -17.20 -4.05 14.99
N ARG A 56 -16.39 -3.20 15.63
CA ARG A 56 -15.59 -3.59 16.81
C ARG A 56 -16.48 -4.08 17.94
N SER A 57 -17.59 -3.41 18.23
CA SER A 57 -18.54 -3.85 19.26
C SER A 57 -19.21 -5.18 18.89
N ALA A 58 -19.55 -5.38 17.61
CA ALA A 58 -20.29 -6.55 17.14
C ALA A 58 -19.44 -7.82 16.96
N THR A 59 -18.13 -7.69 16.67
CA THR A 59 -17.27 -8.83 16.33
C THR A 59 -15.91 -8.83 17.04
N GLY A 60 -15.57 -7.77 17.78
CA GLY A 60 -14.23 -7.56 18.35
C GLY A 60 -13.17 -7.17 17.32
N TRP A 61 -13.47 -7.24 16.02
CA TRP A 61 -12.48 -6.98 14.96
C TRP A 61 -12.18 -5.49 14.82
N ARG A 62 -10.90 -5.19 14.63
CA ARG A 62 -10.44 -3.87 14.21
C ARG A 62 -10.42 -3.84 12.68
N VAL A 63 -11.14 -2.90 12.10
CA VAL A 63 -11.16 -2.69 10.65
C VAL A 63 -10.15 -1.61 10.29
N GLU A 64 -9.23 -1.94 9.38
CA GLU A 64 -8.24 -1.01 8.86
C GLU A 64 -8.74 -0.38 7.55
N ILE A 65 -8.93 0.94 7.53
CA ILE A 65 -9.21 1.65 6.28
C ILE A 65 -7.87 1.88 5.57
N ILE A 66 -7.67 1.22 4.42
CA ILE A 66 -6.42 1.30 3.66
C ILE A 66 -6.51 2.35 2.55
N SER A 67 -5.39 3.01 2.23
CA SER A 67 -5.30 3.94 1.10
C SER A 67 -5.49 3.22 -0.22
N GLY A 68 -5.83 3.95 -1.30
CA GLY A 68 -5.92 3.34 -2.63
C GLY A 68 -4.57 2.79 -3.12
N LEU A 69 -3.47 3.38 -2.69
CA LEU A 69 -2.12 2.92 -3.03
C LEU A 69 -1.74 1.66 -2.25
N GLU A 70 -2.13 1.55 -0.98
CA GLU A 70 -1.95 0.30 -0.21
C GLU A 70 -2.85 -0.83 -0.74
N GLU A 71 -4.08 -0.51 -1.16
CA GLU A 71 -4.96 -1.46 -1.86
C GLU A 71 -4.29 -1.99 -3.14
N ALA A 72 -3.75 -1.09 -3.97
CA ALA A 72 -3.02 -1.44 -5.18
C ALA A 72 -1.76 -2.28 -4.91
N ARG A 73 -0.99 -1.94 -3.86
CA ARG A 73 0.20 -2.69 -3.42
C ARG A 73 -0.17 -4.11 -3.00
N LEU A 74 -1.23 -4.28 -2.21
CA LEU A 74 -1.69 -5.59 -1.77
C LEU A 74 -2.19 -6.42 -2.96
N ILE A 75 -2.95 -5.83 -3.88
CA ILE A 75 -3.38 -6.52 -5.11
C ILE A 75 -2.17 -7.00 -5.92
N HIS A 76 -1.15 -6.15 -6.07
CA HIS A 76 0.11 -6.50 -6.72
C HIS A 76 0.82 -7.66 -6.01
N LEU A 77 0.92 -7.64 -4.67
CA LEU A 77 1.50 -8.72 -3.88
C LEU A 77 0.73 -10.05 -4.08
N GLY A 78 -0.60 -9.99 -4.11
CA GLY A 78 -1.45 -11.16 -4.38
C GLY A 78 -1.19 -11.76 -5.76
N LEU A 79 -1.02 -10.90 -6.77
CA LEU A 79 -0.72 -11.34 -8.14
C LEU A 79 0.71 -11.88 -8.29
N THR A 80 1.71 -11.23 -7.69
CA THR A 80 3.13 -11.58 -7.86
C THR A 80 3.59 -12.73 -6.97
N SER A 81 2.92 -12.97 -5.84
CA SER A 81 3.21 -14.11 -4.95
C SER A 81 3.01 -15.47 -5.64
N THR A 82 2.10 -15.53 -6.61
CA THR A 82 1.76 -16.75 -7.37
C THR A 82 2.32 -16.73 -8.79
N LEU A 83 2.25 -15.59 -9.48
CA LEU A 83 2.73 -15.47 -10.86
C LEU A 83 4.25 -15.30 -10.91
N ARG A 84 4.92 -16.04 -11.79
CA ARG A 84 6.28 -15.68 -12.23
C ARG A 84 6.13 -14.58 -13.27
N VAL A 85 6.30 -13.34 -12.83
CA VAL A 85 6.33 -12.19 -13.74
C VAL A 85 7.75 -12.14 -14.32
N ASN A 86 7.87 -12.45 -15.62
CA ASN A 86 9.14 -12.40 -16.35
C ASN A 86 9.66 -10.94 -16.46
N SER A 87 10.78 -10.75 -17.15
CA SER A 87 11.46 -9.47 -17.36
C SER A 87 10.62 -8.35 -18.02
N SER A 88 9.40 -8.62 -18.48
CA SER A 88 8.54 -7.63 -19.12
C SER A 88 7.79 -6.75 -18.12
N SER A 89 7.58 -5.49 -18.49
CA SER A 89 6.69 -4.56 -17.76
C SER A 89 5.24 -5.05 -17.81
N VAL A 90 4.57 -5.06 -16.66
CA VAL A 90 3.18 -5.50 -16.48
C VAL A 90 2.32 -4.35 -15.96
N LEU A 91 1.18 -4.10 -16.60
CA LEU A 91 0.14 -3.22 -16.08
C LEU A 91 -0.95 -4.07 -15.42
N MET A 92 -1.19 -3.83 -14.14
CA MET A 92 -2.27 -4.42 -13.37
C MET A 92 -3.41 -3.41 -13.25
N ILE A 93 -4.64 -3.85 -13.49
CA ILE A 93 -5.87 -3.04 -13.45
C ILE A 93 -6.86 -3.72 -12.50
N ASP A 94 -7.18 -3.08 -11.39
CA ASP A 94 -8.31 -3.49 -10.53
C ASP A 94 -9.40 -2.44 -10.63
N LEU A 95 -10.58 -2.85 -11.10
CA LEU A 95 -11.74 -1.99 -11.18
C LEU A 95 -12.81 -2.43 -10.18
N GLY A 96 -12.74 -1.83 -9.00
CA GLY A 96 -13.70 -2.02 -7.92
C GLY A 96 -15.01 -1.24 -8.09
N GLY A 97 -15.78 -1.21 -7.01
CA GLY A 97 -17.03 -0.44 -6.96
C GLY A 97 -16.81 1.07 -6.78
N GLY A 98 -15.81 1.46 -5.98
CA GLY A 98 -15.57 2.87 -5.65
C GLY A 98 -14.34 3.50 -6.32
N SER A 99 -13.33 2.70 -6.65
CA SER A 99 -12.08 3.16 -7.28
C SER A 99 -11.60 2.20 -8.36
N CYS A 100 -10.57 2.64 -9.09
CA CYS A 100 -9.83 1.87 -10.07
C CYS A 100 -8.33 2.04 -9.81
N GLU A 101 -7.65 0.96 -9.49
CA GLU A 101 -6.22 0.92 -9.22
C GLU A 101 -5.45 0.48 -10.47
N LEU A 102 -4.41 1.24 -10.83
CA LEU A 102 -3.50 0.93 -11.93
C LEU A 102 -2.08 0.81 -11.36
N THR A 103 -1.45 -0.35 -11.52
CA THR A 103 -0.08 -0.59 -11.05
C THR A 103 0.80 -1.09 -12.18
N VAL A 104 1.88 -0.36 -12.43
CA VAL A 104 2.96 -0.80 -13.33
C VAL A 104 4.00 -1.52 -12.50
N SER A 105 4.29 -2.76 -12.87
CA SER A 105 5.29 -3.61 -12.23
C SER A 105 6.35 -4.05 -13.23
N HIS A 106 7.61 -4.00 -12.84
CA HIS A 106 8.74 -4.48 -13.63
C HIS A 106 9.63 -5.38 -12.78
N LYS A 107 9.89 -6.61 -13.26
CA LYS A 107 10.62 -7.67 -12.53
C LYS A 107 10.02 -7.99 -11.16
N GLY A 108 8.70 -7.86 -11.01
CA GLY A 108 8.01 -8.06 -9.75
C GLY A 108 7.98 -6.85 -8.81
N HIS A 109 8.62 -5.73 -9.16
CA HIS A 109 8.64 -4.52 -8.33
C HIS A 109 7.72 -3.45 -8.89
N ILE A 110 6.97 -2.77 -8.01
CA ILE A 110 6.12 -1.64 -8.37
C ILE A 110 6.99 -0.47 -8.84
N ARG A 111 6.66 0.11 -10.00
CA ARG A 111 7.34 1.28 -10.58
C ARG A 111 6.45 2.52 -10.56
N GLU A 112 5.15 2.33 -10.75
CA GLU A 112 4.15 3.38 -10.67
C GLU A 112 2.87 2.75 -10.15
N THR A 113 2.17 3.45 -9.28
CA THR A 113 0.84 3.04 -8.84
C THR A 113 -0.05 4.25 -8.65
N VAL A 114 -1.29 4.15 -9.12
CA VAL A 114 -2.30 5.21 -8.99
C VAL A 114 -3.65 4.58 -8.64
N SER A 115 -4.42 5.27 -7.82
CA SER A 115 -5.81 4.94 -7.52
C SER A 115 -6.69 6.10 -8.00
N LEU A 116 -7.61 5.81 -8.91
CA LEU A 116 -8.53 6.77 -9.51
C LEU A 116 -9.95 6.57 -8.96
N PRO A 117 -10.74 7.64 -8.79
CA PRO A 117 -12.14 7.54 -8.36
C PRO A 117 -13.05 7.10 -9.52
N LEU A 118 -12.71 6.00 -10.20
CA LEU A 118 -13.39 5.51 -11.40
C LEU A 118 -14.11 4.17 -11.17
N GLY A 119 -14.55 3.88 -9.94
CA GLY A 119 -15.23 2.64 -9.61
C GLY A 119 -16.61 2.51 -10.28
N ALA A 120 -17.01 1.28 -10.60
CA ALA A 120 -18.24 1.01 -11.35
C ALA A 120 -19.52 1.48 -10.62
N VAL A 121 -19.60 1.28 -9.29
CA VAL A 121 -20.76 1.70 -8.48
C VAL A 121 -20.79 3.22 -8.34
N ARG A 122 -19.64 3.86 -8.08
CA ARG A 122 -19.52 5.33 -8.00
C ARG A 122 -20.03 5.96 -9.30
N LEU A 123 -19.43 5.56 -10.41
CA LEU A 123 -19.73 6.15 -11.71
C LEU A 123 -21.17 5.88 -12.17
N THR A 124 -21.74 4.71 -11.87
CA THR A 124 -23.17 4.47 -12.11
C THR A 124 -24.04 5.41 -11.29
N ASN A 125 -23.80 5.53 -9.99
CA ASN A 125 -24.61 6.37 -9.11
C ASN A 125 -24.52 7.86 -9.46
N ASP A 126 -23.35 8.33 -9.90
CA ASP A 126 -23.10 9.75 -10.16
C ASP A 126 -23.60 10.20 -11.54
N PHE A 127 -23.76 9.28 -12.51
CA PHE A 127 -24.03 9.66 -13.91
C PHE A 127 -25.17 8.90 -14.61
N LEU A 128 -25.50 7.67 -14.19
CA LEU A 128 -26.41 6.79 -14.95
C LEU A 128 -27.74 6.63 -14.22
N HIS A 129 -28.70 7.50 -14.50
CA HIS A 129 -30.02 7.50 -13.85
C HIS A 129 -31.13 6.88 -14.70
N HIS A 130 -30.87 6.59 -15.98
CA HIS A 130 -31.83 5.98 -16.90
C HIS A 130 -31.34 4.63 -17.45
N ASP A 131 -32.30 3.78 -17.83
CA ASP A 131 -32.05 2.48 -18.43
C ASP A 131 -32.85 2.28 -19.74
N PRO A 132 -32.19 2.14 -20.90
CA PRO A 132 -30.76 2.38 -21.14
C PRO A 132 -30.34 3.85 -20.86
N PRO A 133 -29.04 4.12 -20.63
CA PRO A 133 -28.56 5.48 -20.36
C PRO A 133 -28.88 6.47 -21.48
N ARG A 134 -29.23 7.70 -21.11
CA ARG A 134 -29.40 8.79 -22.08
C ARG A 134 -28.06 9.17 -22.68
N LYS A 135 -28.08 9.67 -23.92
CA LYS A 135 -26.87 10.15 -24.61
C LYS A 135 -26.12 11.22 -23.82
N ALA A 136 -26.82 12.11 -23.11
CA ALA A 136 -26.22 13.16 -22.29
C ALA A 136 -25.45 12.59 -21.09
N GLU A 137 -26.07 11.68 -20.34
CA GLU A 137 -25.47 10.96 -19.21
C GLU A 137 -24.19 10.23 -19.63
N PHE A 138 -24.27 9.46 -20.71
CA PHE A 138 -23.13 8.70 -21.20
C PHE A 138 -21.98 9.60 -21.69
N ARG A 139 -22.29 10.77 -22.27
CA ARG A 139 -21.27 11.77 -22.63
C ARG A 139 -20.60 12.38 -21.40
N GLN A 140 -21.34 12.70 -20.35
CA GLN A 140 -20.79 13.22 -19.10
C GLN A 140 -19.88 12.20 -18.42
N LEU A 141 -20.34 10.95 -18.30
CA LEU A 141 -19.57 9.83 -17.77
C LEU A 141 -18.24 9.65 -18.52
N THR A 142 -18.29 9.55 -19.85
CA THR A 142 -17.08 9.33 -20.67
C THR A 142 -16.13 10.54 -20.66
N SER A 143 -16.66 11.77 -20.53
CA SER A 143 -15.84 12.98 -20.37
C SER A 143 -15.03 12.96 -19.06
N LEU A 144 -15.67 12.60 -17.94
CA LEU A 144 -14.98 12.42 -16.66
C LEU A 144 -13.88 11.35 -16.78
N ILE A 145 -14.23 10.16 -17.29
CA ILE A 145 -13.29 9.03 -17.43
C ILE A 145 -12.06 9.45 -18.24
N ARG A 146 -12.25 10.10 -19.39
CA ARG A 146 -11.16 10.60 -20.25
C ARG A 146 -10.27 11.60 -19.53
N ARG A 147 -10.86 12.51 -18.75
CA ARG A 147 -10.10 13.50 -18.00
C ARG A 147 -9.23 12.84 -16.93
N GLU A 148 -9.81 11.95 -16.13
CA GLU A 148 -9.07 11.28 -15.04
C GLU A 148 -7.97 10.36 -15.57
N ILE A 149 -8.25 9.54 -16.59
CA ILE A 149 -7.24 8.69 -17.23
C ILE A 149 -6.19 9.54 -17.96
N GLY A 150 -6.60 10.66 -18.57
CA GLY A 150 -5.72 11.59 -19.28
C GLY A 150 -4.60 12.14 -18.40
N ARG A 151 -4.88 12.44 -17.12
CA ARG A 151 -3.91 12.96 -16.14
C ARG A 151 -2.74 12.01 -15.88
N ILE A 152 -2.95 10.70 -16.00
CA ILE A 152 -1.94 9.68 -15.69
C ILE A 152 -1.40 8.95 -16.93
N ALA A 153 -1.91 9.28 -18.12
CA ALA A 153 -1.61 8.55 -19.35
C ALA A 153 -0.12 8.51 -19.71
N GLN A 154 0.61 9.59 -19.48
CA GLN A 154 2.06 9.63 -19.74
C GLN A 154 2.84 8.71 -18.81
N ARG A 155 2.45 8.61 -17.54
CA ARG A 155 3.11 7.75 -16.54
C ARG A 155 3.03 6.28 -16.93
N ILE A 156 1.85 5.86 -17.40
CA ILE A 156 1.60 4.47 -17.80
C ILE A 156 2.20 4.17 -19.19
N THR A 157 2.03 5.04 -20.18
CA THR A 157 2.51 4.78 -21.55
C THR A 157 4.03 4.76 -21.66
N LYS A 158 4.75 5.57 -20.85
CA LYS A 158 6.22 5.54 -20.78
C LYS A 158 6.77 4.17 -20.36
N ALA A 159 6.04 3.45 -19.50
CA ALA A 159 6.44 2.13 -19.03
C ALA A 159 6.23 0.99 -20.05
N ARG A 160 5.57 1.28 -21.19
CA ARG A 160 5.31 0.34 -22.30
C ARG A 160 4.97 -1.09 -21.83
N PRO A 161 3.88 -1.27 -21.06
CA PRO A 161 3.55 -2.57 -20.49
C PRO A 161 3.29 -3.60 -21.59
N GLY A 162 4.07 -4.67 -21.61
CA GLY A 162 3.93 -5.77 -22.57
C GLY A 162 2.83 -6.77 -22.18
N ILE A 163 2.46 -6.79 -20.89
CA ILE A 163 1.42 -7.66 -20.35
C ILE A 163 0.43 -6.80 -19.56
N VAL A 164 -0.86 -7.06 -19.75
CA VAL A 164 -1.93 -6.42 -18.98
C VAL A 164 -2.72 -7.48 -18.24
N ILE A 165 -2.80 -7.34 -16.92
CA ILE A 165 -3.60 -8.20 -16.05
C ILE A 165 -4.72 -7.36 -15.47
N ALA A 166 -5.95 -7.85 -15.56
CA ALA A 166 -7.10 -7.22 -14.91
C ALA A 166 -7.68 -8.15 -13.85
N THR A 167 -8.17 -7.59 -12.75
CA THR A 167 -8.82 -8.32 -11.67
C THR A 167 -10.09 -7.59 -11.22
N SER A 168 -10.76 -8.12 -10.20
CA SER A 168 -12.08 -7.74 -9.72
C SER A 168 -13.23 -8.20 -10.61
N GLY A 169 -14.46 -8.07 -10.10
CA GLY A 169 -15.64 -8.69 -10.70
C GLY A 169 -16.08 -8.06 -12.02
N THR A 170 -15.64 -6.84 -12.34
CA THR A 170 -15.90 -6.26 -13.67
C THR A 170 -15.03 -6.92 -14.73
N ALA A 171 -13.73 -7.12 -14.46
CA ALA A 171 -12.83 -7.83 -15.38
C ALA A 171 -13.29 -9.28 -15.63
N GLU A 172 -13.70 -9.96 -14.56
CA GLU A 172 -14.26 -11.31 -14.62
C GLU A 172 -15.46 -11.37 -15.57
N ALA A 173 -16.47 -10.52 -15.32
CA ALA A 173 -17.69 -10.47 -16.11
C ALA A 173 -17.42 -10.18 -17.60
N LEU A 174 -16.50 -9.25 -17.89
CA LEU A 174 -16.10 -8.94 -19.26
C LEU A 174 -15.32 -10.06 -19.93
N SER A 175 -14.48 -10.79 -19.18
CA SER A 175 -13.76 -11.94 -19.72
C SER A 175 -14.69 -13.07 -20.13
N VAL A 176 -15.69 -13.38 -19.29
CA VAL A 176 -16.70 -14.39 -19.59
C VAL A 176 -17.58 -13.95 -20.76
N ALA A 177 -18.06 -12.69 -20.76
CA ALA A 177 -18.87 -12.16 -21.85
C ALA A 177 -18.11 -12.17 -23.20
N ALA A 178 -16.84 -11.74 -23.21
CA ALA A 178 -16.01 -11.76 -24.41
C ALA A 178 -15.79 -13.18 -24.93
N HIS A 179 -15.53 -14.13 -24.02
CA HIS A 179 -15.37 -15.53 -24.38
C HIS A 179 -16.65 -16.11 -24.97
N SER A 180 -17.80 -15.90 -24.35
CA SER A 180 -19.07 -16.46 -24.83
C SER A 180 -19.54 -15.84 -26.15
N LEU A 181 -19.36 -14.52 -26.35
CA LEU A 181 -19.91 -13.82 -27.51
C LEU A 181 -18.98 -13.81 -28.72
N TYR A 182 -17.65 -13.87 -28.52
CA TYR A 182 -16.68 -13.56 -29.56
C TYR A 182 -15.47 -14.51 -29.57
N ARG A 183 -15.64 -15.75 -29.10
CA ARG A 183 -14.57 -16.77 -29.09
C ARG A 183 -13.95 -16.94 -30.47
N THR A 184 -12.62 -16.95 -30.53
CA THR A 184 -11.87 -17.45 -31.69
C THR A 184 -11.21 -18.79 -31.34
N LYS A 185 -10.88 -19.62 -32.35
CA LYS A 185 -10.33 -20.97 -32.14
C LYS A 185 -9.05 -21.01 -31.29
N SER A 186 -8.27 -19.93 -31.26
CA SER A 186 -6.96 -19.85 -30.57
C SER A 186 -6.98 -19.07 -29.24
N GLN A 187 -8.13 -18.57 -28.79
CA GLN A 187 -8.19 -17.66 -27.64
C GLN A 187 -8.39 -18.39 -26.31
N ARG A 188 -7.54 -18.06 -25.32
CA ARG A 188 -7.71 -18.51 -23.93
C ARG A 188 -8.96 -17.87 -23.31
N ALA A 189 -9.69 -18.64 -22.49
CA ALA A 189 -10.96 -18.21 -21.91
C ALA A 189 -10.88 -16.95 -21.02
N ASN A 190 -9.70 -16.65 -20.48
CA ASN A 190 -9.48 -15.52 -19.58
C ASN A 190 -8.88 -14.27 -20.26
N THR A 191 -8.92 -14.15 -21.58
CA THR A 191 -8.38 -12.97 -22.27
C THR A 191 -9.47 -12.18 -22.98
N VAL A 192 -9.34 -10.86 -22.96
CA VAL A 192 -10.20 -9.93 -23.70
C VAL A 192 -9.33 -9.08 -24.61
N SER A 193 -9.51 -9.22 -25.92
CA SER A 193 -8.80 -8.40 -26.90
C SER A 193 -9.38 -6.98 -26.99
N ARG A 194 -8.60 -6.03 -27.49
CA ARG A 194 -9.07 -4.66 -27.79
C ARG A 194 -10.31 -4.65 -28.68
N LEU A 195 -10.37 -5.50 -29.71
CA LEU A 195 -11.52 -5.59 -30.60
C LEU A 195 -12.78 -6.07 -29.86
N GLN A 196 -12.65 -7.09 -29.02
CA GLN A 196 -13.77 -7.59 -28.20
C GLN A 196 -14.25 -6.52 -27.23
N MET A 197 -13.33 -5.82 -26.56
CA MET A 197 -13.69 -4.74 -25.65
C MET A 197 -14.47 -3.63 -26.38
N ARG A 198 -14.03 -3.22 -27.59
CA ARG A 198 -14.77 -2.25 -28.43
C ARG A 198 -16.18 -2.71 -28.76
N ARG A 199 -16.36 -3.99 -29.12
CA ARG A 199 -17.69 -4.56 -29.42
C ARG A 199 -18.59 -4.55 -28.19
N ILE A 200 -18.08 -5.01 -27.05
CA ILE A 200 -18.81 -5.02 -25.77
C ILE A 200 -19.20 -3.59 -25.36
N ALA A 201 -18.27 -2.64 -25.47
CA ALA A 201 -18.50 -1.23 -25.14
C ALA A 201 -19.54 -0.54 -26.02
N LYS A 202 -19.70 -0.98 -27.27
CA LYS A 202 -20.75 -0.48 -28.17
C LYS A 202 -22.12 -1.13 -27.89
N MET A 203 -22.12 -2.40 -27.49
CA MET A 203 -23.32 -3.21 -27.30
C MET A 203 -24.02 -2.93 -25.97
N LEU A 204 -23.30 -3.05 -24.84
CA LEU A 204 -23.92 -3.04 -23.51
C LEU A 204 -24.72 -1.78 -23.16
N PRO A 205 -24.29 -0.55 -23.52
CA PRO A 205 -25.07 0.66 -23.22
C PRO A 205 -26.40 0.76 -23.97
N ARG A 206 -26.65 -0.10 -24.98
CA ARG A 206 -27.88 -0.11 -25.78
C ARG A 206 -28.92 -1.11 -25.27
N LEU A 207 -28.50 -2.05 -24.44
CA LEU A 207 -29.36 -3.06 -23.87
C LEU A 207 -30.05 -2.48 -22.64
N SER A 208 -31.30 -2.88 -22.36
CA SER A 208 -31.94 -2.63 -21.07
C SER A 208 -31.30 -3.48 -19.97
N LEU A 209 -31.61 -3.21 -18.70
CA LEU A 209 -31.15 -3.96 -17.54
C LEU A 209 -31.49 -5.44 -17.67
N GLU A 210 -32.73 -5.75 -18.03
CA GLU A 210 -33.20 -7.13 -18.25
C GLU A 210 -32.44 -7.84 -19.37
N GLN A 211 -32.11 -7.13 -20.45
CA GLN A 211 -31.29 -7.69 -21.53
C GLN A 211 -29.83 -7.89 -21.08
N ARG A 212 -29.26 -6.94 -20.32
CA ARG A 212 -27.89 -7.06 -19.79
C ARG A 212 -27.74 -8.24 -18.84
N ARG A 213 -28.77 -8.54 -18.03
CA ARG A 213 -28.79 -9.71 -17.13
C ARG A 213 -28.66 -11.04 -17.87
N LYS A 214 -29.16 -11.11 -19.10
CA LYS A 214 -29.09 -12.29 -19.98
C LYS A 214 -27.75 -12.45 -20.69
N VAL A 215 -26.87 -11.44 -20.64
CA VAL A 215 -25.53 -11.54 -21.23
C VAL A 215 -24.68 -12.48 -20.37
N PRO A 216 -24.09 -13.55 -20.94
CA PRO A 216 -23.25 -14.48 -20.20
C PRO A 216 -22.13 -13.76 -19.44
N GLY A 217 -21.93 -14.12 -18.17
CA GLY A 217 -20.90 -13.55 -17.30
C GLY A 217 -21.28 -12.25 -16.56
N ILE A 218 -22.30 -11.53 -17.01
CA ILE A 218 -22.73 -10.30 -16.32
C ILE A 218 -23.60 -10.66 -15.11
N GLY A 219 -24.71 -11.38 -15.33
CA GLY A 219 -25.63 -11.76 -14.26
C GLY A 219 -26.33 -10.58 -13.57
N VAL A 220 -27.15 -10.88 -12.56
CA VAL A 220 -28.11 -9.92 -11.95
C VAL A 220 -27.41 -8.72 -11.33
N ARG A 221 -26.46 -8.95 -10.43
CA ARG A 221 -25.81 -7.88 -9.65
C ARG A 221 -24.90 -6.98 -10.48
N ARG A 222 -24.24 -7.52 -11.51
CA ARG A 222 -23.31 -6.73 -12.33
C ARG A 222 -24.04 -5.90 -13.37
N ALA A 223 -25.20 -6.36 -13.86
CA ALA A 223 -25.95 -5.68 -14.92
C ALA A 223 -26.32 -4.22 -14.60
N GLU A 224 -26.45 -3.89 -13.31
CA GLU A 224 -26.75 -2.55 -12.80
C GLU A 224 -25.55 -1.60 -12.95
N ILE A 225 -24.32 -2.10 -12.84
CA ILE A 225 -23.10 -1.27 -12.78
C ILE A 225 -22.13 -1.49 -13.95
N VAL A 226 -22.40 -2.47 -14.82
CA VAL A 226 -21.46 -2.91 -15.86
C VAL A 226 -21.18 -1.82 -16.90
N ILE A 227 -22.14 -0.95 -17.21
CA ILE A 227 -21.99 0.07 -18.26
C ILE A 227 -20.85 1.03 -17.92
N ALA A 228 -20.81 1.51 -16.67
CA ALA A 228 -19.73 2.37 -16.21
C ALA A 228 -18.38 1.65 -16.24
N GLY A 229 -18.33 0.41 -15.77
CA GLY A 229 -17.09 -0.35 -15.76
C GLY A 229 -16.52 -0.63 -17.15
N VAL A 230 -17.40 -0.92 -18.11
CA VAL A 230 -17.08 -1.09 -19.53
C VAL A 230 -16.52 0.18 -20.15
N ALA A 231 -17.10 1.34 -19.83
CA ALA A 231 -16.61 2.62 -20.31
C ALA A 231 -15.19 2.91 -19.82
N VAL A 232 -14.89 2.57 -18.56
CA VAL A 232 -13.53 2.69 -17.99
C VAL A 232 -12.54 1.77 -18.70
N TYR A 233 -12.84 0.47 -18.85
CA TYR A 233 -11.96 -0.46 -19.56
C TYR A 233 -11.74 -0.07 -21.02
N ALA A 234 -12.79 0.39 -21.70
CA ALA A 234 -12.67 0.86 -23.08
C ALA A 234 -11.70 2.03 -23.19
N GLU A 235 -11.83 3.05 -22.32
CA GLU A 235 -10.91 4.20 -22.34
C GLU A 235 -9.48 3.79 -21.96
N LEU A 236 -9.28 2.95 -20.94
CA LEU A 236 -7.94 2.48 -20.55
C LEU A 236 -7.22 1.76 -21.70
N ILE A 237 -7.93 0.83 -22.38
CA ILE A 237 -7.37 0.07 -23.49
C ILE A 237 -7.04 0.99 -24.68
N GLU A 238 -7.93 1.92 -25.02
CA GLU A 238 -7.72 2.85 -26.13
C GLU A 238 -6.61 3.85 -25.83
N ARG A 239 -6.66 4.50 -24.67
CA ARG A 239 -5.76 5.59 -24.28
C ARG A 239 -4.32 5.13 -24.10
N PHE A 240 -4.12 3.92 -23.54
CA PHE A 240 -2.78 3.35 -23.36
C PHE A 240 -2.34 2.46 -24.52
N LYS A 241 -3.15 2.37 -25.59
CA LYS A 241 -2.88 1.54 -26.78
C LYS A 241 -2.63 0.07 -26.44
N LEU A 242 -3.38 -0.48 -25.50
CA LEU A 242 -3.22 -1.86 -25.04
C LEU A 242 -3.82 -2.84 -26.06
N GLY A 243 -3.21 -4.03 -26.20
CA GLY A 243 -3.77 -5.11 -27.03
C GLY A 243 -5.04 -5.75 -26.45
N GLY A 244 -5.30 -5.54 -25.17
CA GLY A 244 -6.33 -6.23 -24.39
C GLY A 244 -5.89 -6.43 -22.96
N PHE A 245 -6.53 -7.34 -22.23
CA PHE A 245 -6.12 -7.78 -20.91
C PHE A 245 -6.35 -9.27 -20.69
N ARG A 246 -5.63 -9.83 -19.70
CA ARG A 246 -5.89 -11.15 -19.15
C ARG A 246 -6.52 -11.02 -17.77
N PHE A 247 -7.65 -11.68 -17.54
CA PHE A 247 -8.29 -11.77 -16.25
C PHE A 247 -7.50 -12.67 -15.28
N SER A 248 -7.37 -12.23 -14.04
CA SER A 248 -6.86 -12.99 -12.91
C SER A 248 -7.91 -13.03 -11.79
N PRO A 249 -8.18 -14.20 -11.18
CA PRO A 249 -9.08 -14.32 -10.04
C PRO A 249 -8.47 -13.83 -8.72
N LEU A 250 -7.16 -13.54 -8.71
CA LEU A 250 -6.45 -13.06 -7.53
C LEU A 250 -6.58 -11.54 -7.39
N GLY A 251 -6.69 -11.05 -6.16
CA GLY A 251 -6.78 -9.62 -5.87
C GLY A 251 -6.39 -9.28 -4.43
N LEU A 252 -7.09 -8.30 -3.85
CA LEU A 252 -6.77 -7.73 -2.54
C LEU A 252 -6.68 -8.78 -1.42
N ARG A 253 -7.63 -9.73 -1.38
CA ARG A 253 -7.66 -10.78 -0.35
C ARG A 253 -6.44 -11.69 -0.40
N ASP A 254 -5.96 -12.01 -1.61
CA ASP A 254 -4.81 -12.87 -1.83
C ASP A 254 -3.53 -12.13 -1.43
N GLY A 255 -3.49 -10.81 -1.66
CA GLY A 255 -2.46 -9.91 -1.14
C GLY A 255 -2.39 -9.86 0.38
N LEU A 256 -3.54 -9.76 1.04
CA LEU A 256 -3.62 -9.79 2.50
C LEU A 256 -3.12 -11.11 3.07
N LEU A 257 -3.53 -12.23 2.49
CA LEU A 257 -3.06 -13.56 2.89
C LEU A 257 -1.55 -13.70 2.67
N ALA A 258 -1.03 -13.23 1.53
CA ALA A 258 0.40 -13.25 1.24
C ALA A 258 1.22 -12.38 2.22
N GLN A 259 0.69 -11.22 2.63
CA GLN A 259 1.28 -10.36 3.66
C GLN A 259 1.24 -11.04 5.04
N MET A 260 0.11 -11.63 5.43
CA MET A 260 -0.02 -12.34 6.71
C MET A 260 0.95 -13.53 6.78
N ALA A 261 1.09 -14.30 5.70
CA ALA A 261 2.05 -15.38 5.62
C ALA A 261 3.50 -14.88 5.74
N ALA A 262 3.81 -13.73 5.13
CA ALA A 262 5.12 -13.09 5.23
C ALA A 262 5.43 -12.53 6.62
N ASP A 263 4.41 -12.04 7.33
CA ASP A 263 4.55 -11.55 8.70
C ASP A 263 4.75 -12.71 9.69
N TYR A 264 4.16 -13.87 9.41
CA TYR A 264 4.36 -15.10 10.18
C TYR A 264 5.74 -15.74 9.91
N ASP A 265 6.14 -15.83 8.64
CA ASP A 265 7.44 -16.35 8.23
C ASP A 265 8.05 -15.51 7.10
N HIS A 266 9.13 -14.80 7.44
CA HIS A 266 9.88 -13.96 6.51
C HIS A 266 10.63 -14.77 5.43
N ALA A 267 10.84 -16.07 5.62
CA ALA A 267 11.46 -16.95 4.63
C ALA A 267 10.51 -17.36 3.49
N THR A 268 9.23 -17.02 3.59
CA THR A 268 8.27 -17.21 2.49
C THR A 268 8.68 -16.41 1.24
N ARG A 269 8.17 -16.80 0.06
CA ARG A 269 8.38 -16.03 -1.18
C ARG A 269 7.85 -14.60 -1.06
N SER A 270 6.67 -14.42 -0.45
CA SER A 270 6.12 -13.10 -0.18
C SER A 270 6.96 -12.32 0.82
N GLY A 271 7.50 -12.97 1.86
CA GLY A 271 8.44 -12.37 2.80
C GLY A 271 9.67 -11.79 2.10
N ARG A 272 10.35 -12.57 1.26
CA ARG A 272 11.49 -12.09 0.46
C ARG A 272 11.12 -10.95 -0.49
N GLN A 273 9.95 -11.03 -1.13
CA GLN A 273 9.45 -9.98 -2.03
C GLN A 273 9.23 -8.66 -1.28
N ILE A 274 8.56 -8.70 -0.12
CA ILE A 274 8.32 -7.53 0.73
C ILE A 274 9.63 -6.90 1.19
N GLN A 275 10.62 -7.70 1.59
CA GLN A 275 11.93 -7.17 1.98
C GLN A 275 12.65 -6.47 0.82
N SER A 276 12.55 -7.04 -0.38
CA SER A 276 13.07 -6.41 -1.60
C SER A 276 12.37 -5.06 -1.89
N GLU A 277 11.04 -5.01 -1.78
CA GLU A 277 10.25 -3.78 -1.95
C GLU A 277 10.57 -2.71 -0.91
N ARG A 278 10.77 -3.09 0.36
CA ARG A 278 11.19 -2.17 1.43
C ARG A 278 12.52 -1.52 1.10
N ARG A 279 13.51 -2.32 0.68
CA ARG A 279 14.83 -1.82 0.28
C ARG A 279 14.73 -0.82 -0.86
N ASP A 280 14.03 -1.17 -1.93
CA ASP A 280 13.86 -0.30 -3.09
C ASP A 280 13.13 1.00 -2.72
N SER A 281 12.10 0.92 -1.88
CA SER A 281 11.32 2.09 -1.45
C SER A 281 12.13 3.03 -0.57
N ILE A 282 12.96 2.50 0.33
CA ILE A 282 13.87 3.31 1.14
C ILE A 282 14.90 4.02 0.25
N LEU A 283 15.51 3.30 -0.71
CA LEU A 283 16.49 3.89 -1.61
C LEU A 283 15.87 4.98 -2.49
N ALA A 284 14.67 4.73 -3.04
CA ALA A 284 13.94 5.72 -3.82
C ALA A 284 13.58 6.96 -2.98
N ALA A 285 13.21 6.80 -1.70
CA ALA A 285 12.95 7.92 -0.80
C ALA A 285 14.23 8.72 -0.48
N VAL A 286 15.35 8.03 -0.21
CA VAL A 286 16.67 8.65 0.02
C VAL A 286 17.07 9.50 -1.19
N GLU A 287 16.94 8.95 -2.40
CA GLU A 287 17.22 9.67 -3.65
C GLU A 287 16.27 10.88 -3.84
N HIS A 288 14.96 10.67 -3.69
CA HIS A 288 13.95 11.70 -3.91
C HIS A 288 14.14 12.92 -2.98
N TYR A 289 14.39 12.67 -1.70
CA TYR A 289 14.62 13.73 -0.70
C TYR A 289 16.07 14.18 -0.61
N ARG A 290 16.94 13.71 -1.51
CA ARG A 290 18.37 14.08 -1.59
C ARG A 290 19.12 13.86 -0.27
N VAL A 291 18.79 12.77 0.42
CA VAL A 291 19.52 12.34 1.61
C VAL A 291 20.88 11.79 1.17
N ASP A 292 21.92 12.13 1.93
CA ASP A 292 23.27 11.59 1.75
C ASP A 292 23.26 10.07 2.03
N LEU A 293 23.30 9.30 0.95
CA LEU A 293 23.19 7.84 1.00
C LEU A 293 24.34 7.21 1.79
N ASP A 294 25.55 7.76 1.71
CA ASP A 294 26.72 7.22 2.39
C ASP A 294 26.61 7.43 3.90
N HIS A 295 26.20 8.62 4.32
CA HIS A 295 25.94 8.91 5.72
C HIS A 295 24.79 8.06 6.28
N ALA A 296 23.66 8.01 5.57
CA ALA A 296 22.50 7.19 5.92
C ALA A 296 22.86 5.70 6.08
N THR A 297 23.71 5.18 5.18
CA THR A 297 24.21 3.79 5.24
C THR A 297 25.08 3.55 6.47
N ARG A 298 25.98 4.49 6.82
CA ARG A 298 26.79 4.37 8.05
C ARG A 298 25.94 4.41 9.32
N LEU A 299 24.91 5.26 9.37
CA LEU A 299 23.94 5.29 10.46
C LEU A 299 23.21 3.95 10.60
N ARG A 300 22.72 3.40 9.49
CA ARG A 300 22.07 2.08 9.44
C ARG A 300 22.98 0.98 9.97
N ASP A 301 24.25 0.98 9.59
CA ASP A 301 25.20 -0.05 10.01
C ASP A 301 25.55 0.10 11.50
N SER A 302 25.74 1.34 11.97
CA SER A 302 25.99 1.64 13.37
C SER A 302 24.82 1.21 14.25
N VAL A 303 23.58 1.53 13.86
CA VAL A 303 22.40 1.15 14.64
C VAL A 303 22.14 -0.36 14.58
N THR A 304 22.44 -1.01 13.45
CA THR A 304 22.38 -2.47 13.33
C THR A 304 23.31 -3.16 14.33
N LYS A 305 24.52 -2.63 14.47
CA LYS A 305 25.50 -3.14 15.42
C LYS A 305 25.09 -2.88 16.87
N LEU A 306 24.68 -1.66 17.20
CA LEU A 306 24.19 -1.31 18.53
C LEU A 306 22.98 -2.15 18.94
N PHE A 307 22.06 -2.44 18.02
CA PHE A 307 20.92 -3.33 18.27
C PHE A 307 21.35 -4.76 18.60
N ALA A 308 22.38 -5.28 17.93
CA ALA A 308 22.89 -6.61 18.25
C ALA A 308 23.62 -6.63 19.61
N ASP A 309 24.52 -5.67 19.83
CA ASP A 309 25.41 -5.63 20.99
C ASP A 309 24.68 -5.26 22.29
N LEU A 310 23.60 -4.47 22.23
CA LEU A 310 22.83 -4.02 23.39
C LEU A 310 21.54 -4.83 23.64
N ARG A 311 21.39 -5.99 22.97
CA ARG A 311 20.17 -6.81 23.00
C ARG A 311 19.69 -7.15 24.42
N SER A 312 20.62 -7.48 25.32
CA SER A 312 20.32 -7.83 26.72
C SER A 312 19.71 -6.67 27.52
N ILE A 313 20.00 -5.42 27.12
CA ILE A 313 19.55 -4.19 27.79
C ILE A 313 18.23 -3.72 27.19
N HIS A 314 18.19 -3.47 25.88
CA HIS A 314 16.99 -2.86 25.28
C HIS A 314 15.83 -3.86 25.20
N ARG A 315 16.12 -5.16 24.98
CA ARG A 315 15.10 -6.24 24.89
C ARG A 315 13.97 -5.90 23.91
N LEU A 316 14.31 -5.26 22.79
CA LEU A 316 13.34 -4.93 21.75
C LEU A 316 13.02 -6.20 20.96
N PRO A 317 11.78 -6.35 20.47
CA PRO A 317 11.43 -7.40 19.52
C PRO A 317 12.31 -7.37 18.28
N GLN A 318 12.51 -8.52 17.64
CA GLN A 318 13.43 -8.64 16.50
C GLN A 318 13.00 -7.77 15.31
N GLU A 319 11.69 -7.55 15.11
CA GLU A 319 11.18 -6.70 14.04
C GLU A 319 11.59 -5.22 14.17
N TYR A 320 11.89 -4.73 15.38
CA TYR A 320 12.38 -3.36 15.59
C TYR A 320 13.74 -3.13 14.93
N LYS A 321 14.52 -4.19 14.69
CA LYS A 321 15.77 -4.07 13.93
C LYS A 321 15.50 -3.43 12.56
N GLU A 322 14.48 -3.92 11.85
CA GLU A 322 14.11 -3.43 10.52
C GLU A 322 13.56 -1.99 10.57
N TRP A 323 12.76 -1.67 11.59
CA TRP A 323 12.18 -0.34 11.70
C TRP A 323 13.21 0.73 12.06
N ILE A 324 14.18 0.40 12.91
CA ILE A 324 15.24 1.31 13.31
C ILE A 324 16.24 1.53 12.16
N THR A 325 16.58 0.48 11.38
CA THR A 325 17.44 0.62 10.20
C THR A 325 16.75 1.46 9.12
N ALA A 326 15.45 1.29 8.90
CA ALA A 326 14.68 2.16 8.02
C ALA A 326 14.65 3.61 8.54
N ALA A 327 14.44 3.80 9.84
CA ALA A 327 14.48 5.13 10.46
C ALA A 327 15.85 5.79 10.30
N ALA A 328 16.95 5.05 10.43
CA ALA A 328 18.30 5.55 10.21
C ALA A 328 18.51 6.04 8.77
N MET A 329 18.02 5.28 7.79
CA MET A 329 18.11 5.67 6.37
C MET A 329 17.29 6.93 6.05
N LEU A 330 16.20 7.17 6.80
CA LEU A 330 15.22 8.21 6.49
C LEU A 330 15.24 9.40 7.46
N CYS A 331 16.11 9.39 8.49
CA CYS A 331 16.04 10.39 9.56
C CYS A 331 16.34 11.83 9.12
N GLU A 332 16.93 12.01 7.95
CA GLU A 332 17.28 13.32 7.37
C GLU A 332 16.29 13.78 6.27
N VAL A 333 15.25 13.01 5.91
CA VAL A 333 14.32 13.42 4.84
C VAL A 333 13.61 14.74 5.13
N GLY A 334 13.45 15.11 6.41
CA GLY A 334 12.85 16.38 6.80
C GLY A 334 13.70 17.61 6.46
N ASP A 335 15.02 17.45 6.26
CA ASP A 335 15.91 18.55 5.88
C ASP A 335 15.60 19.07 4.46
N TYR A 336 14.96 18.26 3.62
CA TYR A 336 14.46 18.69 2.31
C TYR A 336 13.40 19.79 2.40
N VAL A 337 12.62 19.82 3.49
CA VAL A 337 11.56 20.82 3.70
C VAL A 337 12.14 22.06 4.38
N ASN A 338 12.73 21.87 5.57
CA ASN A 338 13.37 22.92 6.33
C ASN A 338 14.24 22.30 7.44
N ARG A 339 15.43 22.86 7.66
CA ARG A 339 16.30 22.47 8.78
C ARG A 339 15.65 22.79 10.12
N THR A 340 14.97 23.94 10.22
CA THR A 340 14.19 24.30 11.42
C THR A 340 13.00 23.38 11.53
N GLY A 341 12.92 22.61 12.62
CA GLY A 341 11.84 21.65 12.81
C GLY A 341 11.96 20.38 11.97
N ARG A 342 13.13 20.10 11.36
CA ARG A 342 13.39 18.92 10.51
C ARG A 342 12.86 17.59 11.04
N HIS A 343 12.89 17.38 12.34
CA HIS A 343 12.39 16.14 12.96
C HIS A 343 10.86 15.99 12.87
N ARG A 344 10.13 17.11 12.89
CA ARG A 344 8.68 17.13 12.66
C ARG A 344 8.37 16.88 11.18
N HIS A 345 9.16 17.46 10.27
CA HIS A 345 9.06 17.20 8.83
C HIS A 345 9.40 15.75 8.49
N THR A 346 10.42 15.17 9.12
CA THR A 346 10.80 13.76 9.00
C THR A 346 9.65 12.85 9.42
N TYR A 347 9.06 13.11 10.59
CA TYR A 347 7.87 12.39 11.03
C TYR A 347 6.74 12.49 10.00
N TYR A 348 6.44 13.71 9.54
CA TYR A 348 5.37 13.96 8.58
C TYR A 348 5.59 13.20 7.28
N ILE A 349 6.78 13.32 6.68
CA ILE A 349 7.14 12.65 5.43
C ILE A 349 7.02 11.13 5.59
N ILE A 350 7.69 10.52 6.58
CA ILE A 350 7.70 9.06 6.70
C ILE A 350 6.29 8.51 6.98
N SER A 351 5.50 9.19 7.81
CA SER A 351 4.15 8.73 8.18
C SER A 351 3.10 8.92 7.07
N HIS A 352 3.32 9.83 6.11
CA HIS A 352 2.36 10.14 5.04
C HIS A 352 2.85 9.76 3.64
N SER A 353 4.12 9.39 3.47
CA SER A 353 4.66 8.89 2.21
C SER A 353 4.45 7.38 2.07
N GLU A 354 4.08 6.93 0.88
CA GLU A 354 3.88 5.51 0.57
C GLU A 354 5.23 4.79 0.36
N ILE A 355 5.92 4.50 1.46
CA ILE A 355 7.12 3.67 1.49
C ILE A 355 6.67 2.21 1.41
N LEU A 356 6.62 1.66 0.19
CA LEU A 356 6.04 0.34 -0.08
C LEU A 356 6.77 -0.77 0.69
N GLY A 357 6.00 -1.81 1.04
CA GLY A 357 6.46 -2.93 1.87
C GLY A 357 6.33 -2.69 3.38
N TYR A 358 6.07 -1.46 3.81
CA TYR A 358 5.67 -1.15 5.19
C TYR A 358 4.18 -0.88 5.29
N THR A 359 3.53 -1.49 6.29
CA THR A 359 2.13 -1.17 6.60
C THR A 359 2.02 0.28 7.11
N PRO A 360 0.83 0.91 7.04
CA PRO A 360 0.63 2.25 7.59
C PRO A 360 1.05 2.37 9.07
N GLN A 361 0.81 1.32 9.85
CA GLN A 361 1.23 1.27 11.25
C GLN A 361 2.76 1.18 11.39
N GLN A 362 3.43 0.36 10.59
CA GLN A 362 4.88 0.28 10.57
C GLN A 362 5.52 1.62 10.17
N ARG A 363 4.97 2.31 9.16
CA ARG A 363 5.44 3.66 8.78
C ARG A 363 5.34 4.66 9.93
N LYS A 364 4.26 4.63 10.72
CA LYS A 364 4.13 5.47 11.92
C LYS A 364 5.18 5.14 12.98
N LEU A 365 5.49 3.87 13.20
CA LEU A 365 6.54 3.44 14.11
C LEU A 365 7.92 3.95 13.66
N ILE A 366 8.27 3.75 12.38
CA ILE A 366 9.52 4.23 11.79
C ILE A 366 9.61 5.76 11.89
N ALA A 367 8.52 6.46 11.56
CA ALA A 367 8.42 7.91 11.65
C ALA A 367 8.63 8.40 13.10
N ALA A 368 8.02 7.72 14.07
CA ALA A 368 8.18 8.03 15.49
C ALA A 368 9.62 7.81 15.95
N ILE A 369 10.27 6.71 15.57
CA ILE A 369 11.69 6.45 15.89
C ILE A 369 12.57 7.61 15.38
N ALA A 370 12.41 8.00 14.12
CA ALA A 370 13.17 9.06 13.47
C ALA A 370 12.86 10.47 14.03
N ARG A 371 11.62 10.70 14.50
CA ARG A 371 11.18 12.00 15.06
C ARG A 371 11.99 12.40 16.29
N TYR A 372 12.32 11.45 17.17
CA TYR A 372 12.96 11.76 18.45
C TYR A 372 14.49 11.69 18.39
N LEU A 373 15.07 11.89 17.21
CA LEU A 373 16.50 12.05 17.02
C LEU A 373 17.04 13.34 17.67
N GLY A 374 16.21 14.39 17.76
CA GLY A 374 16.56 15.66 18.37
C GLY A 374 16.57 15.64 19.91
N LYS A 375 16.59 16.84 20.52
CA LYS A 375 16.66 17.00 21.98
C LYS A 375 15.41 16.48 22.71
N SER A 376 14.24 16.57 22.09
CA SER A 376 12.96 16.10 22.65
C SER A 376 12.96 14.60 22.90
N ARG A 377 12.46 14.19 24.07
CA ARG A 377 12.21 12.78 24.40
C ARG A 377 10.77 12.39 24.06
N PRO A 378 10.49 11.13 23.71
CA PRO A 378 9.12 10.67 23.52
C PRO A 378 8.29 10.80 24.79
N SER A 379 7.15 11.48 24.71
CA SER A 379 6.15 11.54 25.78
C SER A 379 4.88 10.81 25.36
N ILE A 380 4.15 10.22 26.32
CA ILE A 380 2.87 9.53 26.08
C ILE A 380 1.80 10.51 25.55
N GLU A 381 1.92 11.79 25.92
CA GLU A 381 1.01 12.84 25.49
C GLU A 381 1.25 13.28 24.04
N ASP A 382 2.41 12.98 23.47
CA ASP A 382 2.74 13.36 22.10
C ASP A 382 1.82 12.64 21.11
N ALA A 383 1.28 13.40 20.14
CA ALA A 383 0.42 12.84 19.10
C ALA A 383 1.07 11.68 18.32
N ALA A 384 2.39 11.71 18.16
CA ALA A 384 3.16 10.66 17.49
C ALA A 384 3.20 9.33 18.28
N ILE A 385 3.05 9.39 19.61
CA ILE A 385 3.12 8.24 20.51
C ILE A 385 1.73 7.75 20.90
N LYS A 386 0.79 8.68 21.14
CA LYS A 386 -0.58 8.40 21.58
C LYS A 386 -1.35 7.46 20.65
N THR A 387 -1.00 7.44 19.37
CA THR A 387 -1.66 6.57 18.37
C THR A 387 -1.10 5.14 18.33
N LEU A 388 -0.01 4.86 19.04
CA LEU A 388 0.66 3.57 19.06
C LEU A 388 0.11 2.67 20.16
N SER A 389 0.37 1.36 20.04
CA SER A 389 0.00 0.38 21.07
C SER A 389 0.79 0.63 22.37
N PRO A 390 0.27 0.25 23.54
CA PRO A 390 0.98 0.45 24.81
C PRO A 390 2.38 -0.20 24.86
N SER A 391 2.58 -1.34 24.18
CA SER A 391 3.90 -1.97 24.04
C SER A 391 4.83 -1.12 23.18
N ASP A 392 4.33 -0.62 22.05
CA ASP A 392 5.14 0.21 21.15
C ASP A 392 5.52 1.54 21.78
N GLN A 393 4.64 2.16 22.57
CA GLN A 393 4.96 3.40 23.30
C GLN A 393 6.22 3.24 24.15
N LYS A 394 6.40 2.08 24.81
CA LYS A 394 7.61 1.77 25.59
C LYS A 394 8.82 1.48 24.71
N HIS A 395 8.61 0.82 23.57
CA HIS A 395 9.69 0.45 22.66
C HIS A 395 10.28 1.64 21.90
N ILE A 396 9.47 2.63 21.53
CA ILE A 396 9.95 3.82 20.80
C ILE A 396 11.05 4.56 21.56
N ALA A 397 10.93 4.71 22.89
CA ALA A 397 11.97 5.37 23.68
C ALA A 397 13.35 4.67 23.56
N LYS A 398 13.36 3.33 23.62
CA LYS A 398 14.57 2.54 23.48
C LYS A 398 15.11 2.56 22.04
N ALA A 399 14.22 2.44 21.06
CA ALA A 399 14.55 2.47 19.64
C ALA A 399 15.15 3.82 19.22
N SER A 400 14.55 4.93 19.64
CA SER A 400 15.06 6.27 19.41
C SER A 400 16.40 6.51 20.11
N LEU A 401 16.63 5.95 21.30
CA LEU A 401 17.94 6.03 21.97
C LEU A 401 19.04 5.34 21.14
N LEU A 402 18.79 4.13 20.62
CA LEU A 402 19.75 3.44 19.74
C LEU A 402 20.06 4.27 18.49
N LEU A 403 19.05 4.89 17.88
CA LEU A 403 19.25 5.76 16.73
C LEU A 403 20.04 7.03 17.08
N ARG A 404 19.80 7.63 18.26
CA ARG A 404 20.57 8.80 18.74
C ARG A 404 22.04 8.46 18.99
N LEU A 405 22.32 7.29 19.58
CA LEU A 405 23.69 6.81 19.73
C LEU A 405 24.35 6.60 18.37
N ALA A 406 23.67 5.96 17.42
CA ALA A 406 24.18 5.79 16.06
C ALA A 406 24.46 7.13 15.38
N TRP A 407 23.61 8.13 15.60
CA TRP A 407 23.82 9.49 15.10
C TRP A 407 25.03 10.18 15.71
N ALA A 408 25.19 10.12 17.04
CA ALA A 408 26.35 10.67 17.74
C ALA A 408 27.66 10.08 17.22
N LEU A 409 27.68 8.75 17.01
CA LEU A 409 28.82 8.01 16.45
C LEU A 409 29.16 8.36 14.99
N ASN A 410 28.32 9.13 14.30
CA ASN A 410 28.52 9.54 12.91
C ASN A 410 28.40 11.06 12.73
N LEU A 411 28.44 11.84 13.82
CA LEU A 411 28.15 13.27 13.80
C LEU A 411 29.07 14.05 12.86
N GLY A 412 30.35 13.69 12.79
CA GLY A 412 31.32 14.34 11.91
C GLY A 412 31.13 14.05 10.42
N ARG A 413 30.26 13.10 10.04
CA ARG A 413 29.97 12.63 8.67
C ARG A 413 31.16 12.11 7.85
N SER A 414 32.40 12.32 8.31
CA SER A 414 33.67 11.90 7.69
C SER A 414 33.87 10.39 7.61
N GLY A 415 33.08 9.62 8.37
CA GLY A 415 33.28 8.17 8.49
C GLY A 415 34.57 7.82 9.23
N ALA A 416 34.99 8.68 10.16
CA ALA A 416 36.15 8.55 11.06
C ALA A 416 36.18 7.23 11.83
N LEU A 417 35.01 6.72 12.22
CA LEU A 417 34.89 5.54 13.05
C LEU A 417 35.00 4.24 12.23
N LYS A 418 35.91 3.34 12.63
CA LYS A 418 36.02 1.98 12.07
C LYS A 418 34.97 1.06 12.67
N THR A 419 34.85 1.07 14.00
CA THR A 419 33.88 0.26 14.72
C THR A 419 33.73 0.75 16.17
N VAL A 420 32.70 0.27 16.86
CA VAL A 420 32.49 0.47 18.30
C VAL A 420 32.55 -0.88 19.00
N ARG A 421 33.24 -0.98 20.13
CA ARG A 421 33.14 -2.16 21.00
C ARG A 421 32.26 -1.82 22.19
N VAL A 422 31.19 -2.58 22.36
CA VAL A 422 30.27 -2.46 23.49
C VAL A 422 30.69 -3.45 24.58
N ARG A 423 30.82 -2.96 25.81
CA ARG A 423 30.97 -3.80 27.00
C ARG A 423 29.91 -3.41 28.02
N ILE A 424 29.19 -4.40 28.52
CA ILE A 424 28.17 -4.22 29.54
C ILE A 424 28.79 -4.67 30.86
N ARG A 425 28.88 -3.76 31.83
CA ARG A 425 29.41 -4.03 33.17
C ARG A 425 28.42 -3.51 34.20
N ASP A 426 27.89 -4.40 35.02
CA ASP A 426 26.93 -4.08 36.10
C ASP A 426 25.79 -3.15 35.65
N SER A 427 25.87 -1.87 36.01
CA SER A 427 24.89 -0.81 35.75
C SER A 427 25.31 0.18 34.66
N ALA A 428 26.41 -0.11 33.94
CA ALA A 428 26.99 0.80 32.95
C ALA A 428 27.23 0.12 31.59
N VAL A 429 27.09 0.92 30.53
CA VAL A 429 27.45 0.55 29.16
C VAL A 429 28.71 1.32 28.78
N GLN A 430 29.79 0.59 28.49
CA GLN A 430 31.04 1.18 28.00
C GLN A 430 31.10 1.03 26.47
N LEU A 431 31.24 2.15 25.78
CA LEU A 431 31.43 2.23 24.32
C LEU A 431 32.88 2.62 24.02
N ALA A 432 33.67 1.71 23.47
CA ALA A 432 35.02 2.01 23.00
C ALA A 432 34.99 2.30 21.49
N LEU A 433 35.26 3.56 21.12
CA LEU A 433 35.29 4.01 19.72
C LEU A 433 36.66 3.72 19.11
N LEU A 434 36.69 2.98 18.00
CA LEU A 434 37.92 2.66 17.29
C LEU A 434 37.99 3.46 15.98
N PRO A 435 38.89 4.45 15.86
CA PRO A 435 39.02 5.25 14.66
C PRO A 435 39.59 4.45 13.47
N LYS A 436 39.33 4.92 12.25
CA LYS A 436 40.09 4.56 11.05
C LYS A 436 41.32 5.46 11.00
N HIS A 437 42.49 4.88 11.08
CA HIS A 437 43.74 5.64 10.98
C HIS A 437 43.82 6.38 9.62
N PRO A 438 44.25 7.65 9.57
CA PRO A 438 44.75 8.51 10.65
C PRO A 438 43.71 9.45 11.30
N MET A 439 42.41 9.20 11.16
CA MET A 439 41.35 10.10 11.65
C MET A 439 41.19 10.07 13.18
N SER A 440 40.83 11.19 13.81
CA SER A 440 40.37 11.24 15.21
C SER A 440 38.86 11.06 15.32
N VAL A 441 38.38 10.74 16.52
CA VAL A 441 36.94 10.53 16.83
C VAL A 441 36.49 11.40 18.00
N ASP A 442 37.17 12.54 18.22
CA ASP A 442 36.92 13.42 19.38
C ASP A 442 35.51 14.02 19.34
N LEU A 443 35.02 14.36 18.14
CA LEU A 443 33.66 14.86 17.94
C LEU A 443 32.61 13.79 18.25
N GLU A 444 32.82 12.56 17.80
CA GLU A 444 31.94 11.43 18.11
C GLU A 444 31.95 11.09 19.60
N LEU A 445 33.10 11.19 20.27
CA LEU A 445 33.24 10.99 21.71
C LEU A 445 32.43 12.03 22.48
N TRP A 446 32.65 13.32 22.18
CA TRP A 446 31.90 14.44 22.77
C TRP A 446 30.40 14.36 22.54
N ALA A 447 29.96 13.83 21.40
CA ALA A 447 28.54 13.71 21.06
C ALA A 447 27.83 12.56 21.78
N VAL A 448 28.58 11.52 22.21
CA VAL A 448 28.06 10.37 22.93
C VAL A 448 27.96 10.65 24.44
N GLU A 449 28.93 11.40 24.97
CA GLU A 449 28.88 11.98 26.33
C GLU A 449 27.68 12.93 26.51
#